data_AF-A0AAV6TQ81-F1
#
_entry.id   AF-A0AAV6TQ81-F1
#
_cell.length_a   1.000
_cell.length_b   1.000
_cell.length_c   1.000
_cell.angle_alpha   90.00
_cell.angle_beta   90.00
_cell.angle_gamma   90.00
#
_symmetry.space_group_name_H-M   'P 1'
#
loop_
_entity.id
_entity.type
_entity.pdbx_description
1 polymer ?
#
loop_
_entity_poly.entity_id
_entity_poly.type
_entity_poly.pdbx_seq_one_letter_code
_entity_poly.pdbx_strand_id
1 'polypeptide(L)' 'MTFLTSIKQRKDRDAPKVKHKINTDDSPPIKQRPYRISPAEMRVIEDEVHKMFKADVIQQSESPWPSLSCL' A
#
# COMPACT_ATOMS: atom_id res chain seq x y z
N MET A 1 35.17 -0.29 -24.60
CA MET A 1 35.42 -0.53 -23.16
C MET A 1 34.36 0.25 -22.40
N THR A 2 33.26 -0.42 -22.09
CA THR A 2 32.00 0.12 -21.57
C THR A 2 32.13 0.52 -20.10
N PHE A 3 31.96 1.80 -19.77
CA PHE A 3 31.76 2.24 -18.40
C PHE A 3 30.75 3.39 -18.37
N LEU A 4 29.49 3.07 -18.08
CA LEU A 4 28.54 4.03 -17.54
C LEU A 4 27.91 3.41 -16.27
N THR A 5 28.68 3.63 -15.21
CA THR A 5 28.30 3.99 -13.84
C THR A 5 26.90 3.56 -13.37
N SER A 6 26.93 2.59 -12.47
CA SER A 6 25.86 2.18 -11.57
C SER A 6 25.18 3.40 -10.91
N ILE A 7 23.89 3.60 -11.20
CA ILE A 7 23.04 4.54 -10.45
C ILE A 7 22.82 3.91 -9.07
N LYS A 8 23.51 4.47 -8.08
CA LYS A 8 23.38 4.13 -6.67
C LYS A 8 21.94 4.34 -6.22
N GLN A 9 21.29 3.25 -5.79
CA GLN A 9 19.97 3.25 -5.19
C GLN A 9 19.93 4.31 -4.08
N ARG A 10 19.00 5.27 -4.18
CA ARG A 10 18.83 6.33 -3.17
C ARG A 10 18.28 5.67 -1.90
N LYS A 11 19.04 5.74 -0.82
CA LYS A 11 18.61 5.36 0.52
C LYS A 11 17.55 6.36 0.98
N ASP A 12 16.32 5.91 1.15
CA ASP A 12 15.25 6.77 1.63
C ASP A 12 15.60 7.33 3.00
N ARG A 13 15.27 8.61 3.16
CA ARG A 13 15.67 9.48 4.27
C ARG A 13 15.11 8.93 5.58
N ASP A 14 15.98 8.73 6.58
CA ASP A 14 15.66 8.35 7.96
C ASP A 14 14.93 9.51 8.72
N ALA A 15 13.86 10.04 8.14
CA ALA A 15 13.02 11.02 8.82
C ALA A 15 12.27 10.34 9.98
N PRO A 16 12.12 11.00 11.14
CA PRO A 16 11.40 10.43 12.28
C PRO A 16 9.96 10.11 11.86
N LYS A 17 9.56 8.84 12.00
CA LYS A 17 8.19 8.38 11.73
C LYS A 17 7.24 8.98 12.78
N VAL A 18 6.39 9.92 12.38
CA VAL A 18 5.34 10.49 13.25
C VAL A 18 4.13 9.56 13.25
N LYS A 19 3.68 9.14 14.44
CA LYS A 19 2.45 8.34 14.58
C LYS A 19 1.26 9.28 14.78
N HIS A 20 0.29 9.21 13.88
CA HIS A 20 -0.96 9.96 13.99
C HIS A 20 -2.07 9.05 14.53
N LYS A 21 -2.85 9.54 15.49
CA LYS A 21 -4.08 8.91 15.94
C LYS A 21 -5.27 9.55 15.22
N ILE A 22 -6.10 8.74 14.57
CA ILE A 22 -7.36 9.18 14.00
C ILE A 22 -8.44 8.99 15.07
N ASN A 23 -9.19 10.04 15.37
CA ASN A 23 -10.32 9.97 16.30
C ASN A 23 -11.59 9.64 15.51
N THR A 24 -12.14 8.45 15.74
CA THR A 24 -13.34 7.95 15.05
C THR A 24 -14.61 8.09 15.93
N ASP A 25 -14.47 8.71 17.11
CA ASP A 25 -15.51 8.84 18.15
C ASP A 25 -16.34 7.54 18.26
N ASP A 26 -17.66 7.62 18.16
CA ASP A 26 -18.58 6.48 18.24
C ASP A 26 -19.02 5.95 16.86
N SER A 27 -18.28 6.26 15.79
CA SER A 27 -18.65 5.82 14.44
C SER A 27 -18.33 4.33 14.23
N PRO A 28 -19.32 3.48 13.92
CA PRO A 28 -19.10 2.04 13.75
C PRO A 28 -18.34 1.75 12.43
N PRO A 29 -17.54 0.66 12.39
CA PRO A 29 -16.88 0.22 11.16
C PRO A 29 -17.85 -0.06 10.02
N ILE A 30 -17.56 0.51 8.85
CA ILE A 30 -18.37 0.29 7.64
C ILE A 30 -17.73 -0.82 6.80
N LYS A 31 -18.38 -1.99 6.77
CA LYS A 31 -17.97 -3.11 5.92
C LYS A 31 -18.48 -2.91 4.49
N GLN A 32 -17.62 -2.43 3.60
CA GLN A 32 -17.93 -2.30 2.18
C GLN A 32 -17.60 -3.60 1.42
N ARG A 33 -18.44 -3.96 0.43
CA ARG A 33 -18.19 -5.09 -0.46
C ARG A 33 -17.22 -4.67 -1.56
N PRO A 34 -16.24 -5.51 -1.92
CA PRO A 34 -15.38 -5.24 -3.06
C PRO A 34 -16.20 -5.13 -4.34
N TYR A 35 -15.82 -4.20 -5.23
CA TYR A 35 -16.48 -4.08 -6.52
C TYR A 35 -16.02 -5.19 -7.49
N ARG A 36 -16.79 -5.42 -8.55
CA ARG A 36 -16.43 -6.39 -9.58
C ARG A 36 -15.33 -5.83 -10.49
N ILE A 37 -14.13 -6.39 -10.35
CA ILE A 37 -12.94 -6.03 -11.14
C ILE A 37 -12.77 -7.00 -12.30
N SER A 38 -12.34 -6.54 -13.48
CA SER A 38 -11.96 -7.43 -14.57
C SER A 38 -10.62 -8.15 -14.28
N PRO A 39 -10.35 -9.33 -14.86
CA PRO A 39 -9.08 -10.03 -14.62
C PRO A 39 -7.83 -9.24 -15.03
N ALA A 40 -7.93 -8.36 -16.02
CA ALA A 40 -6.80 -7.54 -16.47
C ALA A 40 -6.48 -6.43 -15.46
N GLU A 41 -7.51 -5.75 -14.95
CA GLU A 41 -7.37 -4.72 -13.91
C GLU A 41 -6.87 -5.31 -12.59
N MET A 42 -7.34 -6.50 -12.22
CA MET A 42 -6.91 -7.20 -11.00
C MET A 42 -5.41 -7.46 -11.00
N ARG A 43 -4.83 -7.86 -12.14
CA ARG A 43 -3.37 -8.05 -12.27
C ARG A 43 -2.58 -6.77 -12.02
N VAL A 44 -3.04 -5.65 -12.58
CA VAL A 44 -2.38 -4.35 -12.39
C VAL A 44 -2.44 -3.92 -10.92
N ILE A 45 -3.58 -4.14 -10.26
CA ILE A 45 -3.75 -3.85 -8.84
C ILE A 45 -2.80 -4.71 -8.00
N GLU A 46 -2.73 -6.01 -8.25
CA GLU A 46 -1.84 -6.94 -7.54
C GLU A 46 -0.37 -6.56 -7.72
N ASP A 47 0.05 -6.20 -8.94
CA ASP A 47 1.42 -5.78 -9.24
C ASP A 47 1.81 -4.52 -8.45
N GLU A 48 0.94 -3.50 -8.40
CA GLU A 48 1.22 -2.27 -7.67
C GLU A 48 1.16 -2.48 -6.15
N VAL A 49 0.22 -3.29 -5.64
CA VAL A 49 0.19 -3.70 -4.23
C VAL A 49 1.50 -4.39 -3.86
N HIS A 50 1.97 -5.32 -4.69
CA HIS A 50 3.20 -6.05 -4.42
C HIS A 50 4.44 -5.14 -4.44
N LYS A 51 4.47 -4.14 -5.33
CA LYS A 51 5.52 -3.12 -5.36
C LYS A 51 5.50 -2.24 -4.11
N MET A 52 4.33 -1.81 -3.65
CA MET A 52 4.19 -1.03 -2.41
C MET A 52 4.57 -1.87 -1.18
N PHE A 53 4.24 -3.17 -1.18
CA PHE A 53 4.61 -4.10 -0.12
C PHE A 53 6.14 -4.27 -0.05
N LYS A 54 6.80 -4.44 -1.20
CA LYS A 54 8.28 -4.47 -1.29
C LYS A 54 8.95 -3.18 -0.83
N ALA A 55 8.26 -2.05 -1.01
CA ALA A 55 8.74 -0.74 -0.56
C ALA A 55 8.48 -0.46 0.93
N ASP A 56 7.92 -1.41 1.68
CA ASP A 56 7.55 -1.28 3.11
C ASP A 56 6.60 -0.08 3.39
N VAL A 57 5.80 0.28 2.37
CA VAL A 57 4.79 1.36 2.46
C VAL A 57 3.48 0.82 3.03
N ILE A 58 3.14 -0.44 2.73
CA ILE A 58 1.92 -1.11 3.18
C ILE A 58 2.25 -2.42 3.91
N GLN A 59 1.36 -2.85 4.81
CA GLN A 59 1.49 -4.10 5.57
C GLN A 59 0.14 -4.82 5.63
N GLN A 60 0.17 -6.13 5.85
CA GLN A 60 -1.05 -6.90 6.12
C GLN A 60 -1.62 -6.51 7.48
N SER A 61 -2.94 -6.32 7.55
CA SER A 61 -3.64 -5.96 8.79
C SER A 61 -5.04 -6.55 8.81
N GLU A 62 -5.47 -7.05 9.96
CA GLU A 62 -6.85 -7.46 10.20
C GLU A 62 -7.62 -6.28 10.82
N SER A 63 -8.22 -5.44 9.98
CA SER A 63 -8.99 -4.28 10.43
C SER A 63 -10.47 -4.42 10.11
N PRO A 64 -11.37 -3.92 10.97
CA PRO A 64 -12.81 -3.93 10.68
C PRO A 64 -13.22 -2.88 9.63
N TRP A 65 -12.26 -2.07 9.14
CA TRP A 65 -12.45 -1.03 8.14
C TRP A 65 -11.90 -1.47 6.78
N PRO A 66 -12.67 -2.22 5.97
CA PRO A 66 -12.25 -2.57 4.62
C PRO A 66 -12.34 -1.36 3.68
N SER A 67 -11.36 -1.22 2.79
CA SER A 67 -11.47 -0.36 1.62
C SER A 67 -12.23 -1.08 0.49
N LEU A 68 -12.87 -0.31 -0.40
CA LEU A 68 -13.65 -0.82 -1.54
C LEU A 68 -12.90 -1.80 -2.47
N SER A 69 -11.57 -1.80 -2.44
CA SER A 69 -10.72 -2.59 -3.32
C SER A 69 -10.15 -3.86 -2.68
N CYS A 70 -10.31 -4.07 -1.37
CA CYS A 70 -9.65 -5.18 -0.67
C CYS A 70 -10.42 -6.49 -0.89
N LEU A 71 -9.90 -7.36 -1.77
CA LEU A 71 -10.32 -8.75 -1.92
C LEU A 71 -9.72 -9.65 -0.84
#